data_AF-A0A2I2KKJ7-F1
#
_entry.id   AF-A0A2I2KKJ7-F1
#
_cell.length_a   1.000
_cell.length_b   1.000
_cell.length_c   1.000
_cell.angle_alpha   90.00
_cell.angle_beta   90.00
_cell.angle_gamma   90.00
#
_symmetry.space_group_name_H-M   'P 1'
#
loop_
_entity.id
_entity.type
_entity.pdbx_description
1 polymer ?
#
loop_
_entity_poly.entity_id
_entity_poly.type
_entity_poly.pdbx_seq_one_letter_code
_entity_poly.pdbx_strand_id
1 'polypeptide(L)'
;MPFEGTTLVVVEVEPLPPAQRPCYVTARGLYNGAFARAGDGDQRLTAYEIDRLRENAGQPRWDEEAVTQASVEDLDRRAVLRLVEAAARNSPRAFAGLNESDALTRLGVLVPHGERLVPSLAGLLAVGALALACHGRDVDEALLRRLGLDAAAARRQLHQLHELGLLRPRKARDDGTYRLAGGLPPVDLPPLVETGAGKTTATAAGLRTTVPAAGSLTDRILHTLNTSDSASREELQAATGGARSSVTKILNKLIATGQVEATAPPNSPTRRYRRRA
;
A
#
# COMPACT_ATOMS: atom_id res chain seq x y z
N MET A 1 34.54 -2.69 -37.89
CA MET A 1 34.31 -3.23 -39.25
C MET A 1 35.52 -2.93 -40.12
N PRO A 2 36.05 -3.92 -40.87
CA PRO A 2 37.15 -3.67 -41.81
C PRO A 2 36.63 -2.89 -43.04
N PHE A 3 37.33 -1.82 -43.40
CA PHE A 3 37.05 -0.99 -44.59
C PHE A 3 38.39 -0.52 -45.16
N GLU A 4 38.65 -0.76 -46.46
CA GLU A 4 39.90 -0.39 -47.15
C GLU A 4 41.19 -0.74 -46.37
N GLY A 5 41.25 -1.94 -45.78
CA GLY A 5 42.41 -2.38 -44.99
C GLY A 5 42.54 -1.75 -43.59
N THR A 6 41.60 -0.89 -43.19
CA THR A 6 41.56 -0.22 -41.88
C THR A 6 40.41 -0.74 -41.02
N THR A 7 40.61 -0.84 -39.70
CA THR A 7 39.55 -1.25 -38.78
C THR A 7 38.80 -0.03 -38.25
N LEU A 8 37.52 0.11 -38.60
CA LEU A 8 36.65 1.18 -38.11
C LEU A 8 35.87 0.75 -36.86
N VAL A 9 35.67 1.68 -35.93
CA VAL A 9 34.74 1.54 -34.80
C VAL A 9 33.56 2.47 -35.06
N VAL A 10 32.35 1.92 -35.08
CA VAL A 10 31.11 2.68 -35.26
C VAL A 10 30.35 2.63 -33.94
N VAL A 11 29.87 3.79 -33.50
CA VAL A 11 29.05 3.93 -32.31
C VAL A 11 27.80 4.69 -32.69
N GLU A 12 26.65 4.04 -32.53
CA GLU A 12 25.35 4.70 -32.56
C GLU A 12 24.98 5.02 -31.12
N VAL A 13 24.71 6.30 -30.85
CA VAL A 13 24.34 6.77 -29.51
C VAL A 13 22.92 7.29 -29.56
N GLU A 14 22.02 6.61 -28.86
CA GLU A 14 20.65 7.08 -28.72
C GLU A 14 20.59 8.35 -27.84
N PRO A 15 19.68 9.29 -28.16
CA PRO A 15 19.51 10.48 -27.32
C PRO A 15 18.95 10.09 -25.95
N LEU A 16 19.52 10.66 -24.88
CA LEU A 16 19.02 10.43 -23.53
C LEU A 16 17.55 10.85 -23.39
N PRO A 17 16.75 10.15 -22.55
CA PRO A 17 15.42 10.61 -22.16
C PRO A 17 15.46 12.03 -21.58
N PRO A 18 14.43 12.88 -21.78
CA PRO A 18 14.41 14.26 -21.28
C PRO A 18 14.75 14.38 -19.78
N ALA A 19 14.29 13.43 -18.97
CA ALA A 19 14.54 13.35 -17.53
C ALA A 19 16.03 13.20 -17.14
N GLN A 20 16.86 12.71 -18.07
CA GLN A 20 18.28 12.43 -17.84
C GLN A 20 19.19 13.45 -18.53
N ARG A 21 18.64 14.49 -19.16
CA ARG A 21 19.40 15.55 -19.81
C ARG A 21 19.78 16.67 -18.82
N PRO A 22 20.91 17.35 -19.02
CA PRO A 22 21.92 17.09 -20.06
C PRO A 22 22.93 16.00 -19.66
N CYS A 23 23.50 15.31 -20.65
CA CYS A 23 24.74 14.54 -20.41
C CYS A 23 25.92 15.52 -20.28
N TYR A 24 26.88 15.19 -19.42
CA TYR A 24 28.06 16.02 -19.23
C TYR A 24 29.30 15.18 -18.88
N VAL A 25 30.47 15.71 -19.22
CA VAL A 25 31.75 15.13 -18.84
C VAL A 25 31.98 15.34 -17.35
N THR A 26 31.96 14.27 -16.56
CA THR A 26 32.05 14.30 -15.09
C THR A 26 33.25 15.08 -14.56
N ALA A 27 34.42 14.94 -15.20
CA ALA A 27 35.64 15.66 -14.85
C ALA A 27 35.54 17.19 -14.99
N ARG A 28 34.58 17.70 -15.78
CA ARG A 28 34.35 19.14 -16.00
C ARG A 28 33.13 19.67 -15.26
N GLY A 29 32.33 18.80 -14.66
CA GLY A 29 31.08 19.17 -13.99
C GLY A 29 29.98 19.61 -14.96
N LEU A 30 28.77 19.80 -14.43
CA LEU A 30 27.56 20.04 -15.22
C LEU A 30 27.67 21.29 -16.12
N TYR A 31 28.02 22.44 -15.54
CA TYR A 31 28.01 23.72 -16.24
C TYR A 31 29.15 23.90 -17.25
N ASN A 32 30.28 23.19 -17.09
CA ASN A 32 31.42 23.28 -18.02
C ASN A 32 31.61 22.02 -18.89
N GLY A 33 30.83 20.97 -18.64
CA GLY A 33 30.97 19.66 -19.26
C GLY A 33 29.82 19.25 -20.16
N ALA A 34 28.76 20.06 -20.30
CA ALA A 34 27.60 19.73 -21.12
C ALA A 34 27.70 20.34 -22.54
N PHE A 35 27.49 19.52 -23.55
CA PHE A 35 27.63 19.88 -24.97
C PHE A 35 26.43 19.37 -25.80
N ALA A 36 26.13 20.05 -26.89
CA ALA A 36 25.21 19.60 -27.92
C ALA A 36 25.93 19.56 -29.27
N ARG A 37 25.61 18.54 -30.09
CA ARG A 37 26.14 18.44 -31.45
C ARG A 37 25.39 19.42 -32.35
N ALA A 38 26.12 20.36 -32.95
CA ALA A 38 25.60 21.33 -33.90
C ALA A 38 26.42 21.27 -35.19
N GLY A 39 25.83 20.74 -36.26
CA GLY A 39 26.57 20.41 -37.49
C GLY A 39 27.66 19.38 -37.23
N ASP A 40 28.90 19.70 -37.60
CA ASP A 40 30.07 18.84 -37.38
C ASP A 40 30.79 19.09 -36.03
N GLY A 41 30.35 20.10 -35.28
CA GLY A 41 31.00 20.52 -34.03
C GLY A 41 30.21 20.21 -32.77
N ASP A 42 30.93 20.20 -31.65
CA ASP A 42 30.33 20.16 -30.31
C ASP A 42 30.25 21.59 -29.74
N GLN A 43 29.04 22.07 -29.51
CA GLN A 43 28.78 23.37 -28.89
C GLN A 43 28.53 23.20 -27.40
N ARG A 44 29.26 23.96 -26.57
CA ARG A 44 29.01 23.98 -25.12
C ARG A 44 27.66 24.61 -24.82
N LEU A 45 26.85 23.94 -23.99
CA LEU A 45 25.58 24.48 -23.53
C LEU A 45 25.80 25.66 -22.58
N THR A 46 24.95 26.66 -22.70
CA THR A 46 24.89 27.78 -21.76
C THR A 46 24.25 27.35 -20.45
N ALA A 47 24.51 28.08 -19.36
CA ALA A 47 23.87 27.82 -18.07
C ALA A 47 22.33 27.83 -18.19
N TYR A 48 21.79 28.77 -18.97
CA TYR A 48 20.36 28.87 -19.25
C TYR A 48 19.81 27.62 -19.94
N GLU A 49 20.48 27.10 -20.96
CA GLU A 49 20.06 25.87 -21.66
C GLU A 49 20.13 24.65 -20.74
N ILE A 50 21.16 24.57 -19.90
CA ILE A 50 21.32 23.51 -18.90
C ILE A 50 20.15 23.53 -17.93
N ASP A 51 19.84 24.71 -17.36
CA ASP A 51 18.75 24.85 -16.39
C ASP A 51 17.40 24.55 -17.05
N ARG A 52 17.16 25.03 -18.28
CA ARG A 52 15.96 24.73 -19.06
C ARG A 52 15.79 23.25 -19.37
N LEU A 53 16.88 22.53 -19.67
CA LEU A 53 16.85 21.08 -19.88
C LEU A 53 16.49 20.33 -18.59
N ARG A 54 16.96 20.82 -17.44
CA ARG A 54 16.62 20.25 -16.12
C ARG A 54 15.19 20.54 -15.71
N GLU A 55 14.66 21.71 -16.06
CA GLU A 55 13.25 22.05 -15.86
C GLU A 55 12.33 21.19 -16.73
N ASN A 56 12.77 20.84 -17.94
CA ASN A 56 12.06 19.99 -18.88
C ASN A 56 12.22 18.48 -18.61
N ALA A 57 12.84 18.08 -17.48
CA ALA A 57 12.97 16.69 -17.06
C ALA A 57 11.62 15.99 -16.83
N GLY A 58 10.51 16.74 -16.85
CA GLY A 58 9.17 16.24 -16.60
C GLY A 58 8.93 16.01 -15.11
N GLN A 59 7.66 15.95 -14.72
CA GLN A 59 7.31 15.61 -13.35
C GLN A 59 7.71 14.14 -13.10
N PRO A 60 8.61 13.86 -12.13
CA PRO A 60 9.04 12.50 -11.87
C PRO A 60 7.83 11.64 -11.49
N ARG A 61 7.64 10.54 -12.23
CA ARG A 61 6.55 9.57 -12.00
C ARG A 61 7.06 8.32 -11.27
N TRP A 62 7.83 8.50 -10.20
CA TRP A 62 8.35 7.39 -9.40
C TRP A 62 7.24 6.48 -8.88
N ASP A 63 6.03 7.03 -8.70
CA ASP A 63 4.83 6.30 -8.29
C ASP A 63 4.37 5.22 -9.31
N GLU A 64 4.75 5.33 -10.59
CA GLU A 64 4.42 4.37 -11.66
C GLU A 64 5.45 3.23 -11.78
N GLU A 65 6.49 3.22 -10.95
CA GLU A 65 7.56 2.21 -11.02
C GLU A 65 7.06 0.80 -10.71
N ALA A 66 7.50 -0.16 -11.52
CA ALA A 66 7.17 -1.57 -11.39
C ALA A 66 7.88 -2.21 -10.19
N VAL A 67 7.13 -2.78 -9.26
CA VAL A 67 7.68 -3.51 -8.10
C VAL A 67 7.80 -4.99 -8.46
N THR A 68 8.94 -5.36 -9.03
CA THR A 68 9.20 -6.70 -9.58
C THR A 68 9.24 -7.83 -8.55
N GLN A 69 9.41 -7.50 -7.27
CA GLN A 69 9.37 -8.45 -6.15
C GLN A 69 7.95 -8.81 -5.72
N ALA A 70 6.94 -8.05 -6.18
CA ALA A 70 5.54 -8.26 -5.84
C ALA A 70 4.76 -8.80 -7.05
N SER A 71 3.72 -9.55 -6.74
CA SER A 71 2.81 -10.18 -7.68
C SER A 71 1.37 -9.70 -7.43
N VAL A 72 0.46 -10.04 -8.34
CA VAL A 72 -0.97 -9.71 -8.18
C VAL A 72 -1.54 -10.41 -6.94
N GLU A 73 -1.01 -11.59 -6.64
CA GLU A 73 -1.39 -12.45 -5.52
C GLU A 73 -1.06 -11.84 -4.14
N ASP A 74 -0.11 -10.90 -4.09
CA ASP A 74 0.25 -10.18 -2.86
C ASP A 74 -0.75 -9.07 -2.49
N LEU A 75 -1.65 -8.73 -3.42
CA LEU A 75 -2.68 -7.72 -3.20
C LEU A 75 -3.87 -8.31 -2.43
N ASP A 76 -4.34 -7.59 -1.40
CA ASP A 76 -5.54 -8.00 -0.67
C ASP A 76 -6.76 -8.04 -1.60
N ARG A 77 -7.31 -9.24 -1.78
CA ARG A 77 -8.40 -9.47 -2.74
C ARG A 77 -9.65 -8.67 -2.42
N ARG A 78 -9.96 -8.43 -1.14
CA ARG A 78 -11.12 -7.61 -0.76
C ARG A 78 -10.92 -6.16 -1.20
N ALA A 79 -9.73 -5.59 -0.95
CA ALA A 79 -9.40 -4.25 -1.38
C ALA A 79 -9.42 -4.10 -2.91
N VAL A 80 -8.84 -5.07 -3.63
CA VAL A 80 -8.86 -5.12 -5.11
C VAL A 80 -10.27 -5.09 -5.66
N LEU A 81 -11.14 -5.99 -5.19
CA LEU A 81 -12.53 -6.06 -5.65
C LEU A 81 -13.29 -4.76 -5.36
N ARG A 82 -13.13 -4.19 -4.16
CA ARG A 82 -13.75 -2.89 -3.84
C ARG A 82 -13.28 -1.77 -4.77
N LEU A 83 -11.98 -1.74 -5.06
CA LEU A 83 -11.38 -0.73 -5.91
C LEU A 83 -11.94 -0.81 -7.34
N VAL A 84 -11.94 -2.01 -7.93
CA VAL A 84 -12.47 -2.25 -9.28
C VAL A 84 -13.96 -1.93 -9.34
N GLU A 85 -14.75 -2.39 -8.37
CA GLU A 85 -16.18 -2.07 -8.31
C GLU A 85 -16.44 -0.56 -8.19
N ALA A 86 -15.68 0.15 -7.34
CA ALA A 86 -15.84 1.59 -7.18
C ALA A 86 -15.46 2.35 -8.45
N ALA A 87 -14.36 1.96 -9.10
CA ALA A 87 -13.94 2.54 -10.37
C ALA A 87 -14.98 2.29 -11.48
N ALA A 88 -15.51 1.07 -11.57
CA ALA A 88 -16.55 0.73 -12.53
C ALA A 88 -17.86 1.50 -12.28
N ARG A 89 -18.26 1.70 -11.02
CA ARG A 89 -19.43 2.54 -10.67
C ARG A 89 -19.23 4.00 -11.06
N ASN A 90 -18.04 4.56 -10.81
CA ASN A 90 -17.74 5.96 -11.10
C ASN A 90 -17.49 6.22 -12.60
N SER A 91 -17.07 5.20 -13.35
CA SER A 91 -16.78 5.33 -14.78
C SER A 91 -17.23 4.09 -15.59
N PRO A 92 -18.54 3.82 -15.72
CA PRO A 92 -19.04 2.57 -16.31
C PRO A 92 -18.54 2.32 -17.74
N ARG A 93 -18.49 3.37 -18.58
CA ARG A 93 -18.00 3.27 -19.96
C ARG A 93 -16.51 2.92 -20.05
N ALA A 94 -15.71 3.36 -19.08
CA ALA A 94 -14.26 3.13 -19.09
C ALA A 94 -13.89 1.71 -18.63
N PHE A 95 -14.76 1.05 -17.87
CA PHE A 95 -14.55 -0.29 -17.32
C PHE A 95 -15.47 -1.36 -17.93
N ALA A 96 -16.29 -0.98 -18.92
CA ALA A 96 -17.19 -1.91 -19.59
C ALA A 96 -16.41 -3.01 -20.33
N GLY A 97 -16.70 -4.27 -20.01
CA GLY A 97 -16.10 -5.43 -20.67
C GLY A 97 -14.65 -5.75 -20.28
N LEU A 98 -14.07 -5.01 -19.33
CA LEU A 98 -12.72 -5.31 -18.83
C LEU A 98 -12.77 -6.49 -17.84
N ASN A 99 -11.77 -7.36 -17.93
CA ASN A 99 -11.48 -8.32 -16.87
C ASN A 99 -10.74 -7.62 -15.70
N GLU A 100 -10.56 -8.33 -14.58
CA GLU A 100 -9.93 -7.76 -13.37
C GLU A 100 -8.51 -7.23 -13.64
N SER A 101 -7.67 -7.99 -14.35
CA SER A 101 -6.30 -7.60 -14.68
C SER A 101 -6.23 -6.35 -15.57
N ASP A 102 -7.10 -6.25 -16.57
CA ASP A 102 -7.20 -5.10 -17.47
C ASP A 102 -7.74 -3.87 -16.72
N ALA A 103 -8.70 -4.07 -15.82
CA ALA A 103 -9.21 -3.01 -14.95
C ALA A 103 -8.12 -2.49 -14.01
N LEU A 104 -7.32 -3.37 -13.40
CA LEU A 104 -6.21 -3.00 -12.53
C LEU A 104 -5.07 -2.32 -13.29
N THR A 105 -4.79 -2.76 -14.52
CA THR A 105 -3.82 -2.10 -15.40
C THR A 105 -4.31 -0.70 -15.78
N ARG A 106 -5.59 -0.57 -16.11
CA ARG A 106 -6.21 0.73 -16.42
C ARG A 106 -6.22 1.69 -15.22
N LEU A 107 -6.34 1.15 -14.01
CA LEU A 107 -6.22 1.92 -12.77
C LEU A 107 -4.77 2.27 -12.40
N GLY A 108 -3.78 1.77 -13.15
CA GLY A 108 -2.37 1.95 -12.84
C GLY A 108 -1.91 1.15 -11.62
N VAL A 109 -2.71 0.20 -11.13
CA VAL A 109 -2.34 -0.69 -10.03
C VAL A 109 -1.35 -1.74 -10.51
N LEU A 110 -1.57 -2.28 -11.70
CA LEU A 110 -0.64 -3.18 -12.38
C LEU A 110 0.03 -2.44 -13.53
N VAL A 111 1.31 -2.72 -13.73
CA VAL A 111 2.12 -2.19 -14.82
C VAL A 111 2.85 -3.34 -15.53
N PRO A 112 3.02 -3.26 -16.85
CA PRO A 112 3.74 -4.29 -17.60
C PRO A 112 5.25 -4.23 -17.27
N HIS A 113 5.83 -5.39 -16.97
CA HIS A 113 7.26 -5.58 -16.79
C HIS A 113 7.72 -6.84 -17.53
N GLY A 114 8.27 -6.67 -18.73
CA GLY A 114 8.54 -7.79 -19.64
C GLY A 114 7.24 -8.46 -20.08
N GLU A 115 7.15 -9.78 -19.91
CA GLU A 115 5.95 -10.57 -20.24
C GLU A 115 4.95 -10.71 -19.08
N ARG A 116 5.18 -10.00 -17.97
CA ARG A 116 4.36 -10.12 -16.75
C ARG A 116 3.72 -8.79 -16.37
N LEU A 117 2.56 -8.86 -15.73
CA LEU A 117 1.96 -7.73 -15.03
C LEU A 117 2.41 -7.79 -13.58
N VAL A 118 3.01 -6.69 -13.09
CA VAL A 118 3.45 -6.56 -11.69
C VAL A 118 2.81 -5.32 -11.08
N PRO A 119 2.60 -5.27 -9.76
CA PRO A 119 2.09 -4.08 -9.13
C PRO A 119 3.02 -2.88 -9.30
N SER A 120 2.44 -1.70 -9.51
CA SER A 120 3.18 -0.44 -9.38
C SER A 120 3.37 -0.08 -7.90
N LEU A 121 4.34 0.78 -7.60
CA LEU A 121 4.51 1.33 -6.27
C LEU A 121 3.22 2.01 -5.77
N ALA A 122 2.60 2.85 -6.62
CA ALA A 122 1.32 3.46 -6.32
C ALA A 122 0.22 2.43 -6.05
N GLY A 123 0.14 1.40 -6.89
CA GLY A 123 -0.84 0.33 -6.79
C GLY A 123 -0.76 -0.43 -5.47
N LEU A 124 0.43 -0.88 -5.10
CA LEU A 124 0.68 -1.57 -3.84
C LEU A 124 0.27 -0.74 -2.63
N LEU A 125 0.63 0.53 -2.64
CA LEU A 125 0.39 1.40 -1.51
C LEU A 125 -1.08 1.80 -1.39
N ALA A 126 -1.75 2.10 -2.51
CA ALA A 126 -3.18 2.42 -2.53
C ALA A 126 -4.02 1.21 -2.13
N VAL A 127 -3.73 0.03 -2.68
CA VAL A 127 -4.42 -1.22 -2.31
C VAL A 127 -4.12 -1.60 -0.86
N GLY A 128 -2.87 -1.44 -0.40
CA GLY A 128 -2.49 -1.70 1.00
C GLY A 128 -3.20 -0.76 1.98
N ALA A 129 -3.31 0.52 1.65
CA ALA A 129 -4.09 1.49 2.43
C ALA A 129 -5.56 1.06 2.52
N LEU A 130 -6.16 0.71 1.39
CA LEU A 130 -7.54 0.25 1.33
C LEU A 130 -7.74 -1.07 2.07
N ALA A 131 -6.78 -1.99 2.03
CA ALA A 131 -6.80 -3.26 2.75
C ALA A 131 -6.83 -3.02 4.26
N LEU A 132 -5.96 -2.14 4.77
CA LEU A 132 -5.96 -1.74 6.18
C LEU A 132 -7.33 -1.17 6.59
N ALA A 133 -7.91 -0.31 5.75
CA ALA A 133 -9.26 0.21 5.97
C ALA A 133 -10.34 -0.89 5.95
N CYS A 134 -10.26 -1.85 5.04
CA CYS A 134 -11.15 -3.02 4.98
C CYS A 134 -11.07 -3.88 6.26
N HIS A 135 -9.90 -3.95 6.88
CA HIS A 135 -9.70 -4.59 8.19
C HIS A 135 -10.11 -3.70 9.38
N GLY A 136 -10.77 -2.57 9.14
CA GLY A 136 -11.31 -1.68 10.17
C GLY A 136 -10.26 -0.77 10.80
N ARG A 137 -9.09 -0.60 10.18
CA ARG A 137 -8.08 0.36 10.61
C ARG A 137 -8.38 1.74 10.05
N ASP A 138 -8.00 2.76 10.79
CA ASP A 138 -7.94 4.12 10.27
C ASP A 138 -6.60 4.30 9.51
N VAL A 139 -6.64 5.05 8.42
CA VAL A 139 -5.50 5.31 7.53
C VAL A 139 -5.27 6.82 7.48
N ASP A 140 -4.06 7.27 7.73
CA ASP A 140 -3.69 8.69 7.68
C ASP A 140 -2.43 8.92 6.83
N GLU A 141 -2.12 10.19 6.56
CA GLU A 141 -0.90 10.56 5.81
C GLU A 141 0.36 9.99 6.49
N ALA A 142 0.42 10.02 7.83
CA ALA A 142 1.57 9.56 8.60
C ALA A 142 1.82 8.04 8.48
N LEU A 143 0.77 7.24 8.33
CA LEU A 143 0.86 5.81 8.06
C LEU A 143 1.45 5.56 6.68
N LEU A 144 0.94 6.24 5.65
CA LEU A 144 1.45 6.09 4.28
C LEU A 144 2.91 6.52 4.17
N ARG A 145 3.30 7.59 4.85
CA ARG A 145 4.70 8.04 4.89
C ARG A 145 5.64 7.04 5.55
N ARG A 146 5.18 6.34 6.60
CA ARG A 146 5.95 5.25 7.23
C ARG A 146 6.13 4.04 6.31
N LEU A 147 5.24 3.87 5.33
CA LEU A 147 5.34 2.84 4.29
C LEU A 147 6.23 3.27 3.11
N GLY A 148 6.84 4.48 3.17
CA GLY A 148 7.81 4.94 2.18
C GLY A 148 7.31 6.01 1.21
N LEU A 149 6.06 6.47 1.34
CA LEU A 149 5.54 7.57 0.52
C LEU A 149 6.06 8.93 0.97
N ASP A 150 6.27 9.83 0.01
CA ASP A 150 6.38 11.25 0.34
C ASP A 150 5.00 11.83 0.74
N ALA A 151 5.01 13.03 1.33
CA ALA A 151 3.78 13.66 1.82
C ALA A 151 2.78 13.99 0.69
N ALA A 152 3.27 14.34 -0.50
CA ALA A 152 2.42 14.70 -1.62
C ALA A 152 1.74 13.46 -2.21
N ALA A 153 2.49 12.38 -2.41
CA ALA A 153 2.01 11.09 -2.89
C ALA A 153 1.01 10.47 -1.90
N ALA A 154 1.30 10.49 -0.60
CA ALA A 154 0.37 10.03 0.43
C ALA A 154 -0.98 10.78 0.37
N ARG A 155 -0.95 12.12 0.25
CA ARG A 155 -2.18 12.92 0.12
C ARG A 155 -2.94 12.61 -1.16
N ARG A 156 -2.24 12.51 -2.30
CA ARG A 156 -2.85 12.15 -3.59
C ARG A 156 -3.58 10.81 -3.50
N GLN A 157 -2.95 9.79 -2.90
CA GLN A 157 -3.56 8.47 -2.74
C GLN A 157 -4.82 8.49 -1.85
N LEU A 158 -4.76 9.15 -0.69
CA LEU A 158 -5.92 9.29 0.19
C LEU A 158 -7.06 10.04 -0.48
N HIS A 159 -6.72 11.12 -1.20
CA HIS A 159 -7.69 11.90 -1.95
C HIS A 159 -8.35 11.07 -3.06
N GLN A 160 -7.58 10.32 -3.84
CA GLN A 160 -8.10 9.45 -4.91
C GLN A 160 -9.05 8.38 -4.35
N LEU A 161 -8.69 7.71 -3.25
CA LEU A 161 -9.56 6.73 -2.61
C LEU A 161 -10.83 7.36 -2.01
N HIS A 162 -10.75 8.62 -1.59
CA HIS A 162 -11.90 9.40 -1.15
C HIS A 162 -12.82 9.80 -2.32
N GLU A 163 -12.26 10.28 -3.44
CA GLU A 163 -13.03 10.59 -4.65
C GLU A 163 -13.72 9.34 -5.24
N LEU A 164 -13.10 8.18 -5.10
CA LEU A 164 -13.71 6.89 -5.44
C LEU A 164 -14.81 6.44 -4.45
N GLY A 165 -15.04 7.19 -3.37
CA GLY A 165 -16.04 6.87 -2.35
C GLY A 165 -15.67 5.65 -1.50
N LEU A 166 -14.42 5.20 -1.53
CA LEU A 166 -13.93 4.04 -0.77
C LEU A 166 -13.51 4.43 0.64
N LEU A 167 -12.96 5.63 0.78
CA LEU A 167 -12.56 6.21 2.06
C LEU A 167 -13.41 7.44 2.38
N ARG A 168 -13.60 7.69 3.67
CA ARG A 168 -14.20 8.92 4.20
C ARG A 168 -13.38 9.47 5.36
N PRO A 169 -13.33 10.80 5.54
CA PRO A 169 -12.69 11.38 6.71
C PRO A 169 -13.37 10.87 7.98
N ARG A 170 -12.58 10.66 9.03
CA ARG A 170 -13.05 10.13 10.32
C ARG A 170 -13.91 11.17 11.05
N LYS A 171 -13.59 12.45 10.90
CA LYS A 171 -14.32 13.58 11.48
C LYS A 171 -14.90 14.48 10.39
N ALA A 172 -15.89 15.28 10.77
CA ALA A 172 -16.51 16.27 9.88
C ALA A 172 -15.54 17.37 9.42
N ARG A 173 -14.51 17.64 10.21
CA ARG A 173 -13.36 18.47 9.82
C ARG A 173 -12.22 17.54 9.47
N ASP A 174 -11.63 17.73 8.30
CA ASP A 174 -10.52 16.91 7.80
C ASP A 174 -9.33 17.02 8.76
N ASP A 175 -9.12 15.97 9.57
CA ASP A 175 -7.95 15.81 10.42
C ASP A 175 -6.88 14.91 9.75
N GLY A 176 -7.04 14.64 8.45
CA GLY A 176 -6.14 13.80 7.66
C GLY A 176 -6.27 12.31 7.96
N THR A 177 -7.23 11.90 8.80
CA THR A 177 -7.49 10.50 9.14
C THR A 177 -8.72 10.01 8.38
N TYR A 178 -8.55 8.95 7.60
CA TYR A 178 -9.57 8.31 6.80
C TYR A 178 -9.93 6.94 7.35
N ARG A 179 -11.16 6.51 7.07
CA ARG A 179 -11.66 5.16 7.34
C ARG A 179 -12.45 4.65 6.16
N LEU A 180 -12.69 3.34 6.12
CA LEU A 180 -13.58 2.75 5.11
C LEU A 180 -14.94 3.46 5.11
N ALA A 181 -15.41 3.81 3.92
CA ALA A 181 -16.73 4.38 3.72
C ALA A 181 -17.81 3.40 4.19
N GLY A 182 -18.84 3.92 4.86
CA GLY A 182 -19.99 3.12 5.26
C GLY A 182 -20.90 2.87 4.05
N GLY A 183 -21.64 1.76 4.06
CA GLY A 183 -22.64 1.47 3.03
C GLY A 183 -22.09 0.93 1.71
N LEU A 184 -20.79 0.62 1.64
CA LEU A 184 -20.25 -0.14 0.52
C LEU A 184 -20.87 -1.55 0.50
N PRO A 185 -21.23 -2.08 -0.70
CA PRO A 185 -21.78 -3.42 -0.81
C PRO A 185 -20.83 -4.46 -0.19
N PRO A 186 -21.35 -5.56 0.35
CA PRO A 186 -20.51 -6.69 0.74
C PRO A 186 -19.77 -7.18 -0.51
N VAL A 187 -18.47 -7.40 -0.37
CA VAL A 187 -17.68 -8.03 -1.42
C VAL A 187 -17.90 -9.52 -1.28
N ASP A 188 -18.59 -10.10 -2.26
CA ASP A 188 -18.69 -11.55 -2.39
C ASP A 188 -17.33 -12.06 -2.82
N LEU A 189 -16.52 -12.46 -1.84
CA LEU A 189 -15.32 -13.22 -2.13
C LEU A 189 -15.79 -14.57 -2.70
N PRO A 190 -15.34 -14.97 -3.91
CA PRO A 190 -15.53 -16.35 -4.32
C PRO A 190 -14.96 -17.25 -3.21
N PRO A 191 -15.58 -18.42 -2.91
CA PRO A 191 -14.99 -19.36 -1.98
C PRO A 191 -13.56 -19.61 -2.43
N LEU A 192 -12.62 -19.63 -1.47
CA LEU A 192 -11.25 -20.03 -1.70
C LEU A 192 -11.30 -21.43 -2.33
N VAL A 193 -11.26 -21.51 -3.65
CA VAL A 193 -10.96 -22.76 -4.33
C VAL A 193 -9.50 -22.98 -3.99
N GLU A 194 -9.24 -23.91 -3.09
CA GLU A 194 -7.92 -24.50 -2.94
C GLU A 194 -7.61 -25.19 -4.27
N THR A 195 -7.12 -24.42 -5.24
CA THR A 195 -6.54 -24.96 -6.46
C THR A 195 -5.33 -25.77 -6.03
N GLY A 196 -5.47 -27.08 -6.22
CA GLY A 196 -4.61 -28.10 -5.67
C GLY A 196 -3.11 -27.80 -5.83
N ALA A 197 -2.41 -28.11 -4.76
CA ALA A 197 -0.97 -28.21 -4.66
C ALA A 197 -0.32 -28.84 -5.92
N GLY A 198 0.23 -27.99 -6.77
CA GLY A 198 1.39 -28.34 -7.57
C GLY A 198 2.61 -28.33 -6.65
N LYS A 199 3.05 -29.52 -6.24
CA LYS A 199 4.33 -29.73 -5.55
C LYS A 199 5.48 -29.12 -6.38
N THR A 200 6.10 -28.07 -5.87
CA THR A 200 7.54 -27.84 -6.04
C THR A 200 8.14 -27.45 -4.69
N THR A 201 8.84 -28.42 -4.12
CA THR A 201 9.75 -28.27 -3.00
C THR A 201 10.81 -27.22 -3.30
N ALA A 202 10.86 -26.15 -2.50
CA ALA A 202 12.07 -25.41 -2.23
C ALA A 202 12.02 -24.86 -0.80
N THR A 203 13.03 -25.29 -0.05
CA THR A 203 13.27 -25.16 1.37
C THR A 203 13.36 -23.70 1.83
N ALA A 204 12.57 -23.32 2.84
CA ALA A 204 12.91 -22.21 3.73
C ALA A 204 12.56 -22.62 5.17
N ALA A 205 13.62 -22.92 5.91
CA ALA A 205 13.58 -23.29 7.30
C ALA A 205 13.17 -22.11 8.18
N GLY A 206 12.34 -22.40 9.18
CA GLY A 206 12.36 -21.71 10.47
C GLY A 206 11.56 -20.42 10.60
N LEU A 207 10.25 -20.54 10.82
CA LEU A 207 9.62 -19.99 12.03
C LEU A 207 8.21 -20.58 12.18
N ARG A 208 8.07 -21.62 13.00
CA ARG A 208 6.74 -22.11 13.41
C ARG A 208 6.26 -21.24 14.56
N THR A 209 5.49 -20.20 14.25
CA THR A 209 4.64 -19.53 15.24
C THR A 209 3.24 -20.10 15.08
N THR A 210 2.86 -21.02 15.96
CA THR A 210 1.48 -21.50 16.07
C THR A 210 0.62 -20.33 16.54
N VAL A 211 -0.03 -19.63 15.60
CA VAL A 211 -1.07 -18.65 15.91
C VAL A 211 -2.30 -19.43 16.37
N PRO A 212 -2.76 -19.30 17.62
CA PRO A 212 -4.01 -19.94 18.01
C PRO A 212 -5.18 -19.26 17.30
N ALA A 213 -6.14 -20.10 16.91
CA ALA A 213 -7.34 -19.86 16.12
C ALA A 213 -7.93 -18.43 16.13
N ALA A 214 -8.37 -18.01 14.94
CA ALA A 214 -9.09 -16.79 14.61
C ALA A 214 -10.46 -16.67 15.33
N GLY A 215 -10.44 -16.33 16.62
CA GLY A 215 -11.61 -15.89 17.38
C GLY A 215 -11.75 -14.37 17.38
N SER A 216 -12.99 -13.87 17.52
CA SER A 216 -13.26 -12.45 17.73
C SER A 216 -12.49 -11.93 18.94
N LEU A 217 -12.23 -10.61 19.02
CA LEU A 217 -11.60 -10.01 20.21
C LEU A 217 -12.39 -10.36 21.49
N THR A 218 -13.72 -10.46 21.38
CA THR A 218 -14.59 -10.92 22.47
C THR A 218 -14.25 -12.34 22.91
N ASP A 219 -14.06 -13.26 21.97
CA ASP A 219 -13.77 -14.68 22.26
C ASP A 219 -12.40 -14.83 22.92
N ARG A 220 -11.42 -14.02 22.48
CA ARG A 220 -10.09 -13.98 23.09
C ARG A 220 -10.12 -13.44 24.52
N ILE A 221 -10.95 -12.42 24.80
CA ILE A 221 -11.16 -11.90 26.17
C ILE A 221 -11.85 -12.97 27.04
N LEU A 222 -12.89 -13.63 26.53
CA LEU A 222 -13.59 -14.67 27.29
C LEU A 222 -12.71 -15.90 27.54
N HIS A 223 -11.89 -16.30 26.55
CA HIS A 223 -10.94 -17.39 26.69
C HIS A 223 -9.85 -17.09 27.72
N THR A 224 -9.30 -15.87 27.72
CA THR A 224 -8.32 -15.44 28.74
C THR A 224 -8.94 -15.38 30.13
N LEU A 225 -10.17 -14.89 30.26
CA LEU A 225 -10.89 -14.90 31.54
C LEU A 225 -11.29 -16.32 32.03
N ASN A 226 -11.39 -17.31 31.13
CA ASN A 226 -11.55 -18.71 31.53
C ASN A 226 -10.24 -19.35 31.98
N THR A 227 -9.11 -18.87 31.46
CA THR A 227 -7.78 -19.41 31.75
C THR A 227 -7.19 -18.79 33.03
N SER A 228 -7.61 -17.57 33.36
CA SER A 228 -7.18 -16.84 34.55
C SER A 228 -8.42 -16.37 35.30
N ASP A 229 -8.73 -16.99 36.44
CA ASP A 229 -9.93 -16.75 37.27
C ASP A 229 -10.27 -15.26 37.51
N SER A 230 -9.26 -14.39 37.47
CA SER A 230 -9.44 -12.94 37.35
C SER A 230 -8.30 -12.30 36.56
N ALA A 231 -8.61 -11.33 35.72
CA ALA A 231 -7.62 -10.59 34.94
C ALA A 231 -7.80 -9.08 35.08
N SER A 232 -6.68 -8.35 35.12
CA SER A 232 -6.69 -6.90 35.00
C SER A 232 -6.90 -6.47 33.53
N ARG A 233 -7.30 -5.22 33.32
CA ARG A 233 -7.45 -4.68 31.95
C ARG A 233 -6.13 -4.76 31.17
N GLU A 234 -4.99 -4.59 31.85
CA GLU A 234 -3.65 -4.59 31.24
C GLU A 234 -3.24 -5.99 30.82
N GLU A 235 -3.48 -7.00 31.66
CA GLU A 235 -3.32 -8.41 31.32
C GLU A 235 -4.19 -8.80 30.11
N LEU A 236 -5.44 -8.35 30.06
CA LEU A 236 -6.33 -8.62 28.91
C LEU A 236 -5.87 -7.94 27.62
N GLN A 237 -5.27 -6.75 27.68
CA GLN A 237 -4.68 -6.13 26.49
C GLN A 237 -3.45 -6.90 26.02
N ALA A 238 -2.56 -7.28 26.94
CA ALA A 238 -1.36 -8.03 26.62
C ALA A 238 -1.69 -9.39 25.99
N ALA A 239 -2.69 -10.08 26.54
CA ALA A 239 -3.07 -11.41 26.06
C ALA A 239 -3.92 -11.40 24.78
N THR A 240 -4.69 -10.33 24.51
CA THR A 240 -5.52 -10.24 23.30
C THR A 240 -4.92 -9.44 22.16
N GLY A 241 -3.87 -8.66 22.42
CA GLY A 241 -3.28 -7.70 21.47
C GLY A 241 -4.22 -6.55 21.11
N GLY A 242 -5.31 -6.37 21.85
CA GLY A 242 -6.32 -5.34 21.59
C GLY A 242 -5.94 -3.97 22.12
N ALA A 243 -6.31 -2.91 21.39
CA ALA A 243 -6.15 -1.54 21.87
C ALA A 243 -6.98 -1.29 23.15
N ARG A 244 -6.46 -0.45 24.06
CA ARG A 244 -7.07 -0.07 25.35
C ARG A 244 -8.57 0.26 25.24
N SER A 245 -8.93 1.09 24.26
CA SER A 245 -10.30 1.55 24.04
C SER A 245 -11.24 0.42 23.61
N SER A 246 -10.78 -0.47 22.74
CA SER A 246 -11.55 -1.62 22.24
C SER A 246 -11.80 -2.64 23.35
N VAL A 247 -10.78 -2.96 24.15
CA VAL A 247 -10.90 -3.86 25.31
C VAL A 247 -11.88 -3.28 26.33
N THR A 248 -11.77 -1.98 26.64
CA THR A 248 -12.67 -1.30 27.59
C THR A 248 -14.12 -1.28 27.09
N LYS A 249 -14.33 -1.01 25.80
CA LYS A 249 -15.67 -1.02 25.18
C LYS A 249 -16.31 -2.39 25.25
N ILE A 250 -15.56 -3.46 24.97
CA ILE A 250 -16.06 -4.83 25.00
C ILE A 250 -16.29 -5.30 26.43
N LEU A 251 -15.41 -4.96 27.39
CA LEU A 251 -15.63 -5.26 28.81
C LEU A 251 -16.92 -4.60 29.34
N ASN A 252 -17.17 -3.34 29.01
CA ASN A 252 -18.42 -2.68 29.41
C ASN A 252 -19.64 -3.36 28.78
N LYS A 253 -19.54 -3.84 27.53
CA LYS A 253 -20.60 -4.62 26.88
C LYS A 253 -20.80 -5.99 27.55
N LEU A 254 -19.73 -6.67 27.95
CA LEU A 254 -19.79 -7.96 28.64
C LEU A 254 -20.33 -7.84 30.07
N ILE A 255 -20.07 -6.72 30.75
CA ILE A 255 -20.68 -6.39 32.04
C ILE A 255 -22.17 -6.10 31.88
N ALA A 256 -22.55 -5.29 30.88
CA ALA A 256 -23.95 -4.99 30.61
C ALA A 256 -24.77 -6.23 30.20
N THR A 257 -24.13 -7.21 29.57
CA THR A 257 -24.75 -8.49 29.20
C THR A 257 -24.63 -9.56 30.29
N GLY A 258 -24.02 -9.23 31.44
CA GLY A 258 -23.92 -10.12 32.60
C GLY A 258 -22.91 -11.26 32.48
N GLN A 259 -22.09 -11.30 31.41
CA GLN A 259 -21.10 -12.36 31.16
C GLN A 259 -19.80 -12.16 31.95
N VAL A 260 -19.48 -10.92 32.32
CA VAL A 260 -18.27 -10.57 33.08
C VAL A 260 -18.65 -9.67 34.25
N GLU A 261 -18.05 -9.93 35.40
CA GLU A 261 -18.23 -9.14 36.62
C GLU A 261 -16.94 -8.35 36.92
N ALA A 262 -17.07 -7.10 37.32
CA ALA A 262 -15.96 -6.27 37.77
C ALA A 262 -15.89 -6.26 39.30
N THR A 263 -14.70 -6.53 39.86
CA THR A 263 -14.48 -6.62 41.31
C THR A 263 -14.41 -5.26 42.02
N ALA A 264 -14.37 -4.16 41.28
CA ALA A 264 -14.27 -2.81 41.83
C ALA A 264 -15.02 -1.76 40.95
N PRO A 265 -15.28 -0.56 41.49
CA PRO A 265 -15.96 0.53 40.79
C PRO A 265 -15.21 0.98 39.52
N PRO A 266 -15.90 1.67 38.58
CA PRO A 266 -15.39 1.96 37.24
C PRO A 266 -14.02 2.64 37.15
N ASN A 267 -13.69 3.47 38.14
CA ASN A 267 -12.49 4.30 38.16
C ASN A 267 -11.43 3.80 39.16
N SER A 268 -11.61 2.63 39.78
CA SER A 268 -10.64 2.09 40.73
C SER A 268 -9.39 1.56 39.99
N PRO A 269 -8.17 1.91 40.43
CA PRO A 269 -6.94 1.36 39.85
C PRO A 269 -6.78 -0.15 40.10
N THR A 270 -7.47 -0.70 41.10
CA THR A 270 -7.43 -2.14 41.46
C THR A 270 -8.54 -2.96 40.80
N ARG A 271 -9.17 -2.44 39.75
CA ARG A 271 -10.30 -3.09 39.09
C ARG A 271 -9.87 -4.32 38.28
N ARG A 272 -10.38 -5.49 38.66
CA ARG A 272 -10.20 -6.75 37.94
C ARG A 272 -11.54 -7.24 37.40
N TYR A 273 -11.46 -8.09 36.39
CA TYR A 273 -12.60 -8.68 35.70
C TYR A 273 -12.54 -10.19 35.87
N ARG A 274 -13.68 -10.80 36.17
CA ARG A 274 -13.85 -12.25 36.24
C ARG A 274 -15.06 -12.66 35.41
N ARG A 275 -15.04 -13.85 34.83
CA ARG A 275 -16.22 -14.39 34.15
C ARG A 275 -17.25 -14.80 35.19
N ARG A 276 -18.51 -14.46 34.95
CA ARG A 276 -19.63 -14.98 35.75
C ARG A 276 -20.02 -16.34 35.18
N ALA A 277 -19.99 -17.38 36.04
CA ALA A 277 -20.47 -18.72 35.67
C ALA A 277 -21.98 -18.70 35.42
#